data_AF-A0A534SCP9-F1
#
_entry.id   AF-A0A534SCP9-F1
#
_cell.length_a   1.000
_cell.length_b   1.000
_cell.length_c   1.000
_cell.angle_alpha   90.00
_cell.angle_beta   90.00
_cell.angle_gamma   90.00
#
_symmetry.space_group_name_H-M   'P 1'
#
loop_
_entity.id
_entity.type
_entity.pdbx_description
1 polymer ?
#
loop_
_entity_poly.entity_id
_entity_poly.type
_entity_poly.pdbx_seq_one_letter_code
_entity_poly.pdbx_strand_id
1 'polypeptide(L)' 'MVNLQNVDRDLARRIIDFSSGLAYGLGGQMDRVADQVFLLTPSNVEVSAEEKRRLQERGLYRA' A
#
# COMPACT_ATOMS: atom_id res chain seq x y z
N MET A 1 4.32 2.20 3.13
CA MET A 1 3.10 1.62 3.73
C MET A 1 2.23 2.74 4.27
N VAL A 2 0.92 2.62 4.12
CA VAL A 2 -0.09 3.53 4.66
C VAL A 2 -1.04 2.69 5.52
N ASN A 3 -1.01 2.90 6.83
CA ASN A 3 -1.92 2.24 7.78
C ASN A 3 -3.04 3.22 8.15
N LEU A 4 -4.29 2.83 7.86
CA LEU A 4 -5.49 3.64 8.08
C LEU A 4 -6.44 3.03 9.12
N GLN A 5 -6.04 1.98 9.85
CA GLN A 5 -6.92 1.22 10.76
C GLN A 5 -7.59 2.05 11.86
N ASN A 6 -7.00 3.18 12.23
CA ASN A 6 -7.52 4.11 13.24
C ASN A 6 -7.92 5.47 12.65
N VAL A 7 -8.08 5.55 11.34
CA VAL A 7 -8.48 6.76 10.63
C VAL A 7 -9.99 6.70 10.37
N ASP A 8 -10.68 7.81 10.59
CA ASP A 8 -12.09 7.92 10.25
C ASP A 8 -12.36 7.54 8.78
N ARG A 9 -13.51 6.93 8.51
CA ARG A 9 -13.85 6.37 7.19
C ARG A 9 -13.76 7.40 6.07
N ASP A 10 -14.23 8.62 6.28
CA ASP A 10 -14.22 9.65 5.24
C ASP A 10 -12.81 10.18 5.00
N LEU A 11 -12.02 10.35 6.06
CA LEU A 11 -10.62 10.73 5.93
C LEU A 11 -9.80 9.60 5.26
N ALA A 12 -10.02 8.35 5.64
CA ALA A 12 -9.33 7.20 5.06
C ALA A 12 -9.60 7.12 3.55
N ARG A 13 -10.85 7.31 3.12
CA ARG A 13 -11.21 7.38 1.70
C ARG A 13 -10.47 8.49 0.96
N ARG A 14 -10.44 9.71 1.52
CA ARG A 14 -9.70 10.83 0.92
C ARG A 14 -8.21 10.56 0.80
N ILE A 15 -7.61 9.90 1.80
CA ILE A 15 -6.19 9.51 1.76
C ILE A 15 -5.97 8.46 0.67
N ILE A 16 -6.83 7.45 0.56
CA ILE A 16 -6.75 6.43 -0.49
C ILE A 16 -6.87 7.07 -1.89
N ASP A 17 -7.83 7.96 -2.09
CA ASP A 17 -8.04 8.64 -3.38
C ASP A 17 -6.82 9.49 -3.76
N PHE A 18 -6.26 10.24 -2.81
CA PHE A 18 -5.05 11.04 -3.02
C PHE A 18 -3.82 10.17 -3.32
N SER A 19 -3.57 9.14 -2.50
CA SER A 19 -2.43 8.24 -2.65
C SER A 19 -2.50 7.43 -3.94
N SER A 20 -3.68 6.95 -4.33
CA SER A 20 -3.87 6.22 -5.59
C SER A 20 -3.69 7.13 -6.80
N GLY A 21 -4.15 8.39 -6.74
CA GLY A 21 -3.87 9.39 -7.76
C GLY A 21 -2.38 9.69 -7.92
N LEU A 22 -1.63 9.80 -6.82
CA LEU A 22 -0.17 9.97 -6.85
C LEU A 22 0.53 8.75 -7.43
N ALA A 23 0.16 7.54 -7.00
CA ALA A 23 0.74 6.31 -7.53
C ALA A 23 0.51 6.22 -9.04
N TYR A 24 -0.73 6.43 -9.49
CA TYR A 24 -1.07 6.44 -10.91
C TYR A 24 -0.29 7.50 -11.70
N GLY A 25 -0.27 8.75 -11.23
CA GLY A 25 0.39 9.86 -11.92
C GLY A 25 1.92 9.71 -12.01
N LEU A 26 2.54 8.96 -11.10
CA LEU A 26 3.98 8.69 -11.08
C LEU A 26 4.35 7.30 -11.63
N GLY A 27 3.38 6.55 -12.16
CA GLY A 27 3.56 5.19 -12.66
C GLY A 27 3.88 4.15 -11.58
N GLY A 28 3.64 4.48 -10.31
CA GLY A 28 3.75 3.56 -9.19
C GLY A 28 2.51 2.66 -9.04
N GLN A 29 2.56 1.78 -8.05
CA GLN A 29 1.50 0.83 -7.71
C GLN A 29 1.05 1.03 -6.27
N MET A 30 -0.21 0.66 -6.01
CA MET A 30 -0.78 0.67 -4.66
C MET A 30 -1.54 -0.64 -4.44
N ASP A 31 -1.05 -1.46 -3.50
CA ASP A 31 -1.61 -2.78 -3.17
C ASP A 31 -2.21 -2.75 -1.76
N ARG A 32 -3.39 -3.35 -1.58
CA ARG A 32 -3.92 -3.61 -0.23
C ARG A 32 -3.22 -4.84 0.34
N VAL A 33 -2.63 -4.70 1.53
CA VAL A 33 -1.81 -5.76 2.16
C VAL A 33 -2.37 -6.25 3.49
N ALA A 34 -3.31 -5.51 4.07
CA ALA A 34 -4.18 -5.95 5.17
C ALA A 34 -5.44 -5.08 5.21
N ASP A 35 -6.32 -5.31 6.19
CA ASP A 35 -7.48 -4.43 6.36
C ASP A 35 -7.05 -3.00 6.68
N GLN A 36 -7.48 -2.06 5.85
CA GLN A 36 -7.10 -0.64 5.92
C GLN A 36 -5.57 -0.39 5.89
N VAL A 37 -4.77 -1.32 5.36
CA VAL A 37 -3.32 -1.14 5.19
C VAL A 37 -2.93 -1.34 3.74
N PHE A 38 -2.19 -0.37 3.21
CA PHE A 38 -1.79 -0.31 1.81
C PHE A 38 -0.28 -0.19 1.65
N LEU A 39 0.28 -0.87 0.67
CA LEU A 39 1.66 -0.74 0.21
C LEU A 39 1.67 0.17 -1.02
N LEU A 40 2.52 1.20 -1.03
CA LEU A 40 2.80 1.99 -2.21
C LEU A 40 4.19 1.63 -2.71
N THR A 41 4.28 1.39 -4.01
CA THR A 41 5.50 0.98 -4.71
C THR A 41 5.78 2.02 -5.80
N PRO A 42 6.88 2.78 -5.72
CA PRO A 42 7.29 3.69 -6.79
C PRO A 42 7.57 2.95 -8.11
N SER A 43 7.48 3.65 -9.24
CA SER A 43 7.70 3.08 -10.59
C SER A 43 9.10 2.50 -10.82
N ASN A 44 10.09 2.97 -10.06
CA ASN A 44 11.48 2.51 -10.16
C ASN A 44 11.84 1.41 -9.14
N VAL A 45 10.87 0.88 -8.40
CA VAL A 45 11.08 -0.16 -7.40
C VAL A 45 10.25 -1.37 -7.76
N GLU A 46 10.90 -2.51 -8.00
CA GLU A 46 10.22 -3.78 -8.17
C GLU A 46 10.29 -4.59 -6.87
N VAL A 47 9.13 -4.92 -6.30
CA VAL A 47 9.08 -5.75 -5.09
C VAL A 47 9.13 -7.21 -5.52
N SER A 48 10.31 -7.81 -5.40
CA SER A 48 10.55 -9.21 -5.76
C SER A 48 9.65 -10.16 -4.97
N ALA A 49 9.41 -11.36 -5.50
CA ALA A 49 8.65 -12.39 -4.80
C ALA A 49 9.30 -12.78 -3.45
N GLU A 50 10.63 -12.75 -3.36
CA GLU A 50 11.35 -12.97 -2.11
C GLU A 50 11.08 -11.86 -1.09
N GLU A 51 11.09 -10.59 -1.53
CA GLU A 51 10.81 -9.47 -0.64
C GLU A 51 9.34 -9.50 -0.16
N LYS A 52 8.39 -9.84 -1.06
CA LYS A 52 6.99 -10.08 -0.66
C LYS A 52 6.90 -11.18 0.40
N ARG A 53 7.64 -12.27 0.24
CA ARG A 53 7.69 -13.38 1.22
C ARG A 53 8.28 -12.94 2.56
N ARG A 54 9.38 -12.18 2.55
CA ARG A 54 9.96 -11.59 3.77
C ARG A 54 8.97 -10.67 4.49
N LEU A 55 8.22 -9.87 3.73
CA LEU A 55 7.16 -9.01 4.29
C LEU A 55 5.99 -9.82 4.86
N GLN A 56 5.65 -10.97 4.26
CA GLN A 56 4.66 -11.91 4.80
C GLN A 56 5.12 -12.54 6.11
N GLU A 57 6.39 -12.99 6.19
CA GLU A 57 6.98 -13.56 7.41
C GLU A 57 7.00 -12.56 8.57
N ARG A 58 7.18 -11.27 8.26
CA ARG A 58 7.11 -10.18 9.25
C ARG A 58 5.68 -9.76 9.59
N GLY A 59 4.66 -10.39 8.99
CA GLY A 59 3.25 -10.08 9.21
C GLY A 59 2.77 -8.76 8.58
N LEU A 60 3.58 -8.16 7.70
CA LEU A 60 3.32 -6.85 7.07
C LEU A 60 2.63 -6.96 5.71
N TYR A 61 2.52 -8.18 5.16
CA TYR A 61 1.90 -8.44 3.87
C TYR A 61 1.02 -9.68 3.95
N ARG A 62 -0.24 -9.59 3.57
CA ARG A 62 -1.19 -10.70 3.44
C ARG A 62 -1.86 -10.58 2.07
N ALA A 63 -1.52 -11.49 1.16
CA ALA A 63 -2.11 -11.55 -0.17
C ALA A 63 -3.50 -12.17 -0.12
#